data_AF-G4ZP67-F1
#
_entry.id   AF-G4ZP67-F1
#
_cell.length_a   1.000
_cell.length_b   1.000
_cell.length_c   1.000
_cell.angle_alpha   90.00
_cell.angle_beta   90.00
_cell.angle_gamma   90.00
#
_symmetry.space_group_name_H-M   'P 1'
#
loop_
_entity.id
_entity.type
_entity.pdbx_description
1 polymer ?
#
loop_
_entity_poly.entity_id
_entity_poly.type
_entity_poly.pdbx_seq_one_letter_code
_entity_poly.pdbx_strand_id
1 'polypeptide(L)'
;MQRWFAAGNSADDVFKLLKLDKAGDDLFASPLLNNLNTYLQIFNRNNPAEKTTLYKTLAAHYGDDGLARIILATKKTGGTSEILNRVEATQLQIWLGGGNLGHRHESGGCTHPALAEHGDVSRDRLHAAEPWQGPLFTIFTKFTDAYHAKNPRKPMTTGWIVRAHYDDVDVVKMILAAEKSPSSVNAALRMEGALLKDWMAASRAPDHVFEALKLNRVGLKKLLKDPLFLCWMKFMDNFNKAFPGKIVERTMLATTHKDQDLWRAVQAAKKSPKTREFGTKLETEVLKQFIFAEKQPMHVAKLMNVKEKTDANWKLWKL
;
A
#
# COMPACT_ATOMS: atom_id res chain seq x y z
N MET A 1 -19.19 -41.83 -5.12
CA MET A 1 -18.48 -41.24 -6.27
C MET A 1 -18.86 -41.89 -7.60
N GLN A 2 -18.50 -43.15 -7.87
CA GLN A 2 -18.76 -43.80 -9.16
C GLN A 2 -20.25 -43.87 -9.53
N ARG A 3 -21.14 -44.12 -8.55
CA ARG A 3 -22.59 -44.09 -8.77
C ARG A 3 -23.11 -42.74 -9.24
N TRP A 4 -22.57 -41.62 -8.71
CA TRP A 4 -22.97 -40.28 -9.16
C TRP A 4 -22.55 -40.02 -10.60
N PHE A 5 -21.34 -40.46 -10.98
CA PHE A 5 -20.86 -40.37 -12.35
C PHE A 5 -21.70 -41.23 -13.31
N ALA A 6 -21.97 -42.49 -12.95
CA ALA A 6 -22.80 -43.39 -13.76
C ALA A 6 -24.24 -42.89 -13.94
N ALA A 7 -24.77 -42.13 -12.98
CA ALA A 7 -26.06 -41.47 -13.06
C ALA A 7 -26.04 -40.16 -13.88
N GLY A 8 -24.91 -39.81 -14.52
CA GLY A 8 -24.80 -38.65 -15.40
C GLY A 8 -24.76 -37.30 -14.67
N ASN A 9 -24.54 -37.27 -13.35
CA ASN A 9 -24.44 -36.02 -12.62
C ASN A 9 -23.24 -35.22 -13.10
N SER A 10 -23.39 -33.89 -13.20
CA SER A 10 -22.31 -32.95 -13.44
C SER A 10 -21.56 -32.59 -12.14
N ALA A 11 -20.47 -31.82 -12.28
CA ALA A 11 -19.78 -31.21 -11.14
C ALA A 11 -20.70 -30.30 -10.30
N ASP A 12 -21.59 -29.56 -10.95
CA ASP A 12 -22.56 -28.65 -10.32
C ASP A 12 -23.61 -29.43 -9.53
N ASP A 13 -24.12 -30.51 -10.12
CA ASP A 13 -25.11 -31.38 -9.46
C ASP A 13 -24.55 -32.00 -8.19
N VAL A 14 -23.31 -32.53 -8.25
CA VAL A 14 -22.67 -33.12 -7.07
C VAL A 14 -22.33 -32.04 -6.03
N PHE A 15 -21.95 -30.84 -6.43
CA PHE A 15 -21.73 -29.72 -5.51
C PHE A 15 -23.00 -29.37 -4.71
N LYS A 16 -24.14 -29.23 -5.39
CA LYS A 16 -25.45 -28.98 -4.77
C LYS A 16 -25.96 -30.16 -3.95
N LEU A 17 -25.75 -31.40 -4.43
CA LEU A 17 -26.15 -32.61 -3.71
C LEU A 17 -25.41 -32.72 -2.37
N LEU A 18 -24.15 -32.31 -2.32
CA LEU A 18 -23.35 -32.22 -1.10
C LEU A 18 -23.70 -31.01 -0.23
N LYS A 19 -24.68 -30.19 -0.66
CA LYS A 19 -25.14 -28.95 0.00
C LYS A 19 -24.01 -27.94 0.24
N LEU A 20 -22.99 -27.96 -0.62
CA LEU A 20 -21.85 -27.05 -0.51
C LEU A 20 -22.22 -25.63 -0.91
N ASP A 21 -23.27 -25.44 -1.70
CA ASP A 21 -23.90 -24.14 -2.00
C ASP A 21 -24.43 -23.44 -0.73
N LYS A 22 -24.80 -24.23 0.29
CA LYS A 22 -25.36 -23.75 1.56
C LYS A 22 -24.33 -23.65 2.67
N ALA A 23 -23.08 -24.04 2.42
CA ALA A 23 -22.04 -24.04 3.44
C ALA A 23 -21.59 -22.63 3.82
N GLY A 24 -21.86 -21.61 2.98
CA GLY A 24 -21.50 -20.23 3.27
C GLY A 24 -20.01 -20.07 3.60
N ASP A 25 -19.72 -19.38 4.70
CA ASP A 25 -18.35 -19.15 5.19
C ASP A 25 -17.67 -20.41 5.76
N ASP A 26 -18.45 -21.44 6.09
CA ASP A 26 -17.96 -22.73 6.63
C ASP A 26 -17.57 -23.73 5.52
N LEU A 27 -17.53 -23.28 4.26
CA LEU A 27 -17.21 -24.10 3.09
C LEU A 27 -15.96 -24.99 3.30
N PHE A 28 -14.87 -24.41 3.81
CA PHE A 28 -13.61 -25.13 4.02
C PHE A 28 -13.56 -25.96 5.31
N ALA A 29 -14.52 -25.78 6.21
CA ALA A 29 -14.71 -26.65 7.37
C ALA A 29 -15.53 -27.91 7.00
N SER A 30 -16.26 -27.89 5.88
CA SER A 30 -17.07 -29.02 5.44
C SER A 30 -16.20 -30.22 5.01
N PRO A 31 -16.35 -31.39 5.68
CA PRO A 31 -15.64 -32.60 5.26
C PRO A 31 -16.10 -33.09 3.87
N LEU A 32 -17.28 -32.64 3.41
CA LEU A 32 -17.84 -32.98 2.11
C LEU A 32 -17.10 -32.28 0.95
N LEU A 33 -16.26 -31.28 1.23
CA LEU A 33 -15.43 -30.67 0.20
C LEU A 33 -14.41 -31.67 -0.39
N ASN A 34 -13.91 -32.60 0.43
CA ASN A 34 -13.03 -33.68 -0.06
C ASN A 34 -13.78 -34.69 -0.94
N ASN A 35 -15.06 -34.89 -0.66
CA ASN A 35 -15.95 -35.72 -1.46
C ASN A 35 -16.11 -35.14 -2.87
N LEU A 36 -16.40 -33.83 -2.97
CA LEU A 36 -16.45 -33.13 -4.24
C LEU A 36 -15.10 -33.21 -4.97
N ASN A 37 -13.99 -32.95 -4.28
CA ASN A 37 -12.65 -33.02 -4.87
C ASN A 37 -12.36 -34.40 -5.50
N THR A 38 -12.65 -35.47 -4.77
CA THR A 38 -12.47 -36.85 -5.28
C THR A 38 -13.37 -37.12 -6.49
N TYR A 39 -14.61 -36.65 -6.43
CA TYR A 39 -15.53 -36.77 -7.56
C TYR A 39 -15.02 -36.03 -8.81
N LEU A 40 -14.50 -34.81 -8.67
CA LEU A 40 -13.95 -34.03 -9.79
C LEU A 40 -12.77 -34.73 -10.47
N GLN A 41 -11.94 -35.48 -9.72
CA GLN A 41 -10.86 -36.28 -10.31
C GLN A 41 -11.42 -37.39 -11.23
N ILE A 42 -12.49 -38.05 -10.81
CA ILE A 42 -13.17 -39.07 -11.63
C ILE A 42 -13.86 -38.41 -12.83
N PHE A 43 -14.59 -37.31 -12.62
CA PHE A 43 -15.25 -36.56 -13.68
C PHE A 43 -14.24 -36.12 -14.75
N ASN A 44 -13.16 -35.44 -14.37
CA ASN A 44 -12.14 -34.94 -15.30
C ASN A 44 -11.36 -36.04 -16.04
N ARG A 45 -11.20 -37.22 -15.43
CA ARG A 45 -10.54 -38.37 -16.06
C ARG A 45 -11.40 -38.96 -17.17
N ASN A 46 -12.72 -38.99 -16.99
CA ASN A 46 -13.66 -39.59 -17.94
C ASN A 46 -14.26 -38.58 -18.92
N ASN A 47 -14.25 -37.28 -18.60
CA ASN A 47 -14.74 -36.20 -19.45
C ASN A 47 -13.60 -35.20 -19.77
N PRO A 48 -12.61 -35.58 -20.60
CA PRO A 48 -11.43 -34.75 -20.81
C PRO A 48 -11.72 -33.43 -21.53
N ALA A 49 -12.81 -33.34 -22.31
CA ALA A 49 -13.25 -32.13 -23.00
C ALA A 49 -13.93 -31.12 -22.06
N GLU A 50 -14.52 -31.58 -20.95
CA GLU A 50 -15.30 -30.76 -20.02
C GLU A 50 -14.58 -30.56 -18.68
N LYS A 51 -13.25 -30.71 -18.67
CA LYS A 51 -12.47 -30.62 -17.43
C LYS A 51 -12.74 -29.31 -16.70
N THR A 52 -13.05 -29.45 -15.42
CA THR A 52 -13.18 -28.32 -14.50
C THR A 52 -12.18 -28.44 -13.35
N THR A 53 -12.06 -27.40 -12.54
CA THR A 53 -11.23 -27.43 -11.32
C THR A 53 -12.11 -27.22 -10.11
N LEU A 54 -11.64 -27.66 -8.93
CA LEU A 54 -12.33 -27.35 -7.68
C LEU A 54 -12.57 -25.85 -7.54
N TYR A 55 -11.57 -25.02 -7.86
CA TYR A 55 -11.73 -23.56 -7.88
C TYR A 55 -12.86 -23.11 -8.81
N LYS A 56 -12.88 -23.54 -10.08
CA LYS A 56 -13.89 -23.11 -11.06
C LYS A 56 -15.30 -23.48 -10.62
N THR A 57 -15.48 -24.69 -10.09
CA THR A 57 -16.76 -25.13 -9.52
C THR A 57 -17.17 -24.24 -8.35
N LEU A 58 -16.27 -23.98 -7.39
CA LEU A 58 -16.58 -23.11 -6.24
C LEU A 58 -16.90 -21.66 -6.68
N ALA A 59 -16.10 -21.10 -7.58
CA ALA A 59 -16.25 -19.73 -8.09
C ALA A 59 -17.54 -19.54 -8.88
N ALA A 60 -18.05 -20.57 -9.57
CA ALA A 60 -19.33 -20.52 -10.27
C ALA A 60 -20.53 -20.30 -9.32
N HIS A 61 -20.40 -20.69 -8.04
CA HIS A 61 -21.47 -20.54 -7.04
C HIS A 61 -21.27 -19.35 -6.10
N TYR A 62 -20.03 -19.10 -5.69
CA TYR A 62 -19.70 -18.07 -4.71
C TYR A 62 -19.23 -16.75 -5.36
N GLY A 63 -18.98 -16.74 -6.66
CA GLY A 63 -18.26 -15.67 -7.35
C GLY A 63 -16.77 -15.64 -6.97
N ASP A 64 -15.94 -15.06 -7.83
CA ASP A 64 -14.50 -14.95 -7.57
C ASP A 64 -14.21 -14.18 -6.27
N ASP A 65 -14.88 -13.04 -6.06
CA ASP A 65 -14.70 -12.19 -4.88
C ASP A 65 -15.25 -12.83 -3.60
N GLY A 66 -16.43 -13.47 -3.69
CA GLY A 66 -17.04 -14.16 -2.55
C GLY A 66 -16.16 -15.32 -2.08
N LEU A 67 -15.66 -16.13 -3.01
CA LEU A 67 -14.74 -17.22 -2.70
C LEU A 67 -13.43 -16.70 -2.10
N ALA A 68 -12.89 -15.59 -2.61
CA ALA A 68 -11.69 -14.95 -2.06
C ALA A 68 -11.89 -14.52 -0.60
N ARG A 69 -13.05 -13.93 -0.28
CA ARG A 69 -13.42 -13.55 1.10
C ARG A 69 -13.47 -14.75 2.03
N ILE A 70 -14.11 -15.84 1.61
CA ILE A 70 -14.21 -17.08 2.39
C ILE A 70 -12.81 -17.65 2.66
N ILE A 71 -11.97 -17.76 1.62
CA ILE A 71 -10.57 -18.23 1.76
C ILE A 71 -9.81 -17.41 2.80
N LEU A 72 -9.91 -16.08 2.73
CA LEU A 72 -9.19 -15.23 3.67
C LEU A 72 -9.73 -15.37 5.10
N ALA A 73 -11.06 -15.42 5.27
CA ALA A 73 -11.68 -15.59 6.57
C ALA A 73 -11.24 -16.91 7.23
N THR A 74 -11.28 -18.02 6.49
CA THR A 74 -10.80 -19.31 6.96
C THR A 74 -9.32 -19.29 7.34
N LYS A 75 -8.46 -18.59 6.59
CA LYS A 75 -7.04 -18.46 6.95
C LYS A 75 -6.82 -17.63 8.22
N LYS A 76 -7.62 -16.58 8.44
CA LYS A 76 -7.55 -15.76 9.66
C LYS A 76 -7.90 -16.55 10.92
N THR A 77 -8.76 -17.55 10.82
CA THR A 77 -9.13 -18.43 11.94
C THR A 77 -8.16 -19.63 12.11
N GLY A 78 -7.03 -19.64 11.39
CA GLY A 78 -6.01 -20.69 11.50
C GLY A 78 -6.21 -21.87 10.56
N GLY A 79 -7.15 -21.79 9.61
CA GLY A 79 -7.35 -22.84 8.61
C GLY A 79 -6.14 -22.97 7.66
N THR A 80 -5.59 -24.18 7.59
CA THR A 80 -4.38 -24.50 6.80
C THR A 80 -4.54 -25.75 5.94
N SER A 81 -5.78 -26.19 5.70
CA SER A 81 -6.04 -27.42 4.95
C SER A 81 -5.42 -27.38 3.54
N GLU A 82 -4.94 -28.53 3.06
CA GLU A 82 -4.32 -28.64 1.74
C GLU A 82 -5.28 -28.18 0.63
N ILE A 83 -6.57 -28.50 0.77
CA ILE A 83 -7.61 -28.07 -0.17
C ILE A 83 -7.72 -26.53 -0.20
N LEU A 84 -7.78 -25.86 0.96
CA LEU A 84 -7.83 -24.40 1.04
C LEU A 84 -6.63 -23.76 0.33
N ASN A 85 -5.42 -24.22 0.64
CA ASN A 85 -4.19 -23.71 0.03
C ASN A 85 -4.17 -23.96 -1.48
N ARG A 86 -4.64 -25.11 -1.95
CA ARG A 86 -4.71 -25.43 -3.38
C ARG A 86 -5.75 -24.58 -4.11
N VAL A 87 -6.90 -24.31 -3.50
CA VAL A 87 -7.92 -23.41 -4.09
C VAL A 87 -7.37 -21.99 -4.19
N GLU A 88 -6.74 -21.45 -3.14
CA GLU A 88 -6.07 -20.13 -3.18
C GLU A 88 -4.97 -20.09 -4.26
N ALA A 89 -4.14 -21.14 -4.34
CA ALA A 89 -3.09 -21.21 -5.37
C ALA A 89 -3.68 -21.26 -6.78
N THR A 90 -4.80 -21.98 -6.99
CA THR A 90 -5.48 -22.08 -8.29
C THR A 90 -6.13 -20.74 -8.66
N GLN A 91 -6.74 -20.04 -7.70
CA GLN A 91 -7.28 -18.68 -7.87
C GLN A 91 -6.19 -17.75 -8.40
N LEU A 92 -5.06 -17.69 -7.69
CA LEU A 92 -3.92 -16.87 -8.09
C LEU A 92 -3.40 -17.29 -9.47
N GLN A 93 -3.26 -18.58 -9.76
CA GLN A 93 -2.80 -19.05 -11.06
C GLN A 93 -3.73 -18.65 -12.21
N ILE A 94 -5.05 -18.74 -12.02
CA ILE A 94 -6.04 -18.34 -13.03
C ILE A 94 -5.97 -16.84 -13.27
N TRP A 95 -5.92 -16.05 -12.21
CA TRP A 95 -5.76 -14.60 -12.32
C TRP A 95 -4.43 -14.21 -12.99
N LEU A 96 -3.36 -14.98 -12.77
CA LEU A 96 -2.03 -14.74 -13.36
C LEU A 96 -1.95 -15.20 -14.84
N GLY A 97 -2.69 -16.26 -15.20
CA GLY A 97 -2.65 -16.89 -16.52
C GLY A 97 -3.68 -16.34 -17.52
N GLY A 98 -4.72 -15.67 -17.06
CA GLY A 98 -5.76 -15.04 -17.88
C GLY A 98 -5.30 -13.74 -18.55
N GLY A 99 -4.29 -13.80 -19.42
CA GLY A 99 -3.70 -12.66 -20.15
C GLY A 99 -4.64 -11.82 -21.06
N ASN A 100 -5.96 -11.97 -20.96
CA ASN A 100 -6.93 -10.99 -21.45
C ASN A 100 -7.38 -10.11 -20.27
N LEU A 101 -6.50 -9.22 -19.85
CA LEU A 101 -6.97 -7.89 -19.42
C LEU A 101 -7.61 -7.29 -20.68
N GLY A 102 -8.87 -6.87 -20.57
CA GLY A 102 -9.64 -6.32 -21.68
C GLY A 102 -8.85 -5.30 -22.50
N HIS A 103 -9.15 -5.27 -23.80
CA HIS A 103 -8.69 -4.32 -24.80
C HIS A 103 -7.77 -3.21 -24.30
N ARG A 104 -6.55 -3.19 -24.86
CA ARG A 104 -5.71 -1.99 -24.96
C ARG A 104 -6.58 -0.83 -25.46
N HIS A 105 -7.10 -0.03 -24.54
CA HIS A 105 -7.47 1.34 -24.83
C HIS A 105 -6.20 2.17 -24.65
N GLU A 106 -5.91 3.08 -25.57
CA GLU A 106 -4.66 3.84 -25.69
C GLU A 106 -4.44 4.87 -24.56
N SER A 107 -5.01 4.62 -23.39
CA SER A 107 -4.86 5.37 -22.15
C SER A 107 -4.52 4.42 -20.99
N GLY A 108 -3.38 3.75 -21.07
CA GLY A 108 -2.52 3.37 -19.93
C GLY A 108 -3.06 2.64 -18.69
N GLY A 109 -4.28 2.09 -18.65
CA GLY A 109 -4.85 1.45 -17.46
C GLY A 109 -4.88 -0.08 -17.54
N CYS A 110 -4.37 -0.78 -16.51
CA CYS A 110 -4.63 -2.21 -16.29
C CYS A 110 -5.87 -2.34 -15.40
N THR A 111 -7.07 -2.52 -15.96
CA THR A 111 -8.30 -2.70 -15.19
C THR A 111 -8.64 -4.17 -15.02
N HIS A 112 -8.60 -4.67 -13.78
CA HIS A 112 -9.28 -5.92 -13.41
C HIS A 112 -10.74 -5.62 -13.04
N PRO A 113 -11.74 -6.43 -13.45
CA PRO A 113 -13.16 -6.19 -13.16
C PRO A 113 -13.49 -6.03 -11.67
N ALA A 114 -12.85 -6.80 -10.79
CA ALA A 114 -13.01 -6.66 -9.32
C ALA A 114 -12.55 -5.30 -8.74
N LEU A 115 -11.79 -4.51 -9.51
CA LEU A 115 -11.41 -3.12 -9.18
C LEU A 115 -12.19 -2.10 -10.03
N ALA A 116 -12.83 -2.52 -11.13
CA ALA A 116 -13.56 -1.64 -12.04
C ALA A 116 -14.90 -1.17 -11.43
N GLU A 117 -15.55 -1.96 -10.57
CA GLU A 117 -16.76 -1.51 -9.85
C GLU A 117 -16.51 -0.37 -8.85
N HIS A 118 -15.24 -0.03 -8.58
CA HIS A 118 -14.85 1.16 -7.83
C HIS A 118 -14.16 2.24 -8.66
N GLY A 119 -13.89 1.97 -9.95
CA GLY A 119 -13.12 2.82 -10.84
C GLY A 119 -13.92 3.85 -11.64
N ASP A 120 -15.25 3.71 -11.69
CA ASP A 120 -16.15 4.66 -12.37
C ASP A 120 -17.09 5.39 -11.40
N VAL A 121 -16.62 5.60 -10.17
CA VAL A 121 -17.31 6.47 -9.22
C VAL A 121 -16.41 7.65 -8.95
N SER A 122 -16.62 8.68 -9.77
CA SER A 122 -16.39 10.11 -9.55
C SER A 122 -15.62 10.47 -8.28
N ARG A 123 -14.61 11.33 -8.46
CA ARG A 123 -13.87 12.19 -7.51
C ARG A 123 -14.53 12.55 -6.17
N ASP A 124 -15.85 12.49 -6.07
CA ASP A 124 -16.68 12.77 -4.89
C ASP A 124 -16.75 11.64 -3.85
N ARG A 125 -16.13 10.47 -4.08
CA ARG A 125 -16.01 9.39 -3.07
C ARG A 125 -14.69 9.36 -2.29
N LEU A 126 -13.97 10.48 -2.22
CA LEU A 126 -12.79 10.69 -1.37
C LEU A 126 -13.02 10.51 0.15
N HIS A 127 -14.22 10.08 0.57
CA HIS A 127 -14.59 9.80 1.96
C HIS A 127 -14.60 8.32 2.34
N ALA A 128 -14.43 7.39 1.40
CA ALA A 128 -14.36 5.98 1.78
C ALA A 128 -12.97 5.69 2.34
N ALA A 129 -12.89 5.53 3.66
CA ALA A 129 -11.76 4.91 4.35
C ALA A 129 -11.52 3.44 3.89
N GLU A 130 -12.21 2.95 2.86
CA GLU A 130 -12.49 1.53 2.63
C GLU A 130 -11.66 0.78 1.56
N PRO A 131 -10.88 1.36 0.62
CA PRO A 131 -10.19 0.54 -0.39
C PRO A 131 -9.14 -0.43 0.21
N TRP A 132 -8.72 -0.16 1.45
CA TRP A 132 -7.65 -0.87 2.16
C TRP A 132 -8.18 -1.72 3.31
N GLN A 133 -9.46 -1.56 3.67
CA GLN A 133 -10.05 -2.16 4.85
C GLN A 133 -10.66 -3.54 4.57
N GLY A 134 -10.56 -4.01 3.33
CA GLY A 134 -11.19 -5.24 2.89
C GLY A 134 -10.24 -6.45 2.84
N PRO A 135 -10.78 -7.68 3.02
CA PRO A 135 -10.08 -8.91 2.64
C PRO A 135 -9.52 -8.88 1.21
N LEU A 136 -10.21 -8.16 0.31
CA LEU A 136 -9.81 -8.00 -1.09
C LEU A 136 -8.47 -7.29 -1.27
N PHE A 137 -8.12 -6.30 -0.45
CA PHE A 137 -6.82 -5.64 -0.54
C PHE A 137 -5.67 -6.59 -0.13
N THR A 138 -5.90 -7.41 0.90
CA THR A 138 -4.96 -8.48 1.29
C THR A 138 -4.76 -9.49 0.16
N ILE A 139 -5.82 -9.81 -0.58
CA ILE A 139 -5.78 -10.76 -1.68
C ILE A 139 -5.08 -10.13 -2.89
N PHE A 140 -5.40 -8.88 -3.21
CA PHE A 140 -4.75 -8.10 -4.26
C PHE A 140 -3.24 -7.95 -4.03
N THR A 141 -2.82 -7.62 -2.81
CA THR A 141 -1.39 -7.55 -2.46
C THR A 141 -0.65 -8.87 -2.69
N LYS A 142 -1.21 -9.99 -2.21
CA LYS A 142 -0.67 -11.34 -2.48
C LYS A 142 -0.57 -11.64 -3.97
N PHE A 143 -1.59 -11.27 -4.74
CA PHE A 143 -1.59 -11.44 -6.18
C PHE A 143 -0.46 -10.66 -6.85
N THR A 144 -0.32 -9.37 -6.53
CA THR A 144 0.75 -8.54 -7.11
C THR A 144 2.16 -9.04 -6.76
N ASP A 145 2.38 -9.58 -5.56
CA ASP A 145 3.64 -10.22 -5.20
C ASP A 145 3.92 -11.47 -6.03
N ALA A 146 2.92 -12.35 -6.15
CA ALA A 146 3.04 -13.57 -6.95
C ALA A 146 3.28 -13.25 -8.43
N TYR A 147 2.61 -12.23 -8.96
CA TYR A 147 2.79 -11.76 -10.33
C TYR A 147 4.21 -11.24 -10.52
N HIS A 148 4.68 -10.35 -9.64
CA HIS A 148 6.01 -9.77 -9.73
C HIS A 148 7.11 -10.83 -9.63
N ALA A 149 6.96 -11.80 -8.72
CA ALA A 149 7.90 -12.92 -8.57
C ALA A 149 8.00 -13.78 -9.84
N LYS A 150 6.89 -14.00 -10.55
CA LYS A 150 6.88 -14.72 -11.84
C LYS A 150 7.36 -13.86 -13.02
N ASN A 151 7.24 -12.54 -12.91
CA ASN A 151 7.55 -11.59 -13.99
C ASN A 151 8.56 -10.53 -13.52
N PRO A 152 9.82 -10.91 -13.20
CA PRO A 152 10.79 -10.00 -12.61
C PRO A 152 11.14 -8.80 -13.52
N ARG A 153 10.95 -8.93 -14.84
CA ARG A 153 11.16 -7.86 -15.83
C ARG A 153 9.96 -6.92 -16.02
N LYS A 154 8.80 -7.24 -15.44
CA LYS A 154 7.58 -6.42 -15.49
C LYS A 154 7.12 -6.14 -14.06
N PRO A 155 7.70 -5.13 -13.38
CA PRO A 155 7.32 -4.82 -12.01
C PRO A 155 5.87 -4.33 -11.96
N MET A 156 4.98 -5.20 -11.48
CA MET A 156 3.57 -4.90 -11.26
C MET A 156 3.27 -4.96 -9.76
N THR A 157 3.97 -4.12 -8.98
CA THR A 157 3.83 -4.09 -7.51
C THR A 157 2.49 -3.48 -7.10
N THR A 158 2.03 -3.77 -5.88
CA THR A 158 0.83 -3.14 -5.32
C THR A 158 0.91 -1.62 -5.41
N GLY A 159 2.06 -1.04 -5.06
CA GLY A 159 2.31 0.40 -5.11
C GLY A 159 2.17 0.97 -6.52
N TRP A 160 2.74 0.30 -7.53
CA TRP A 160 2.66 0.74 -8.92
C TRP A 160 1.22 0.79 -9.44
N ILE A 161 0.42 -0.26 -9.19
CA ILE A 161 -0.97 -0.32 -9.64
C ILE A 161 -1.82 0.73 -8.92
N VAL A 162 -1.68 0.87 -7.59
CA VAL A 162 -2.44 1.87 -6.82
C VAL A 162 -2.10 3.29 -7.31
N ARG A 163 -0.82 3.58 -7.55
CA ARG A 163 -0.35 4.89 -8.02
C ARG A 163 -0.69 5.18 -9.50
N ALA A 164 -1.19 4.20 -10.24
CA ALA A 164 -1.77 4.42 -11.57
C ALA A 164 -3.15 5.11 -11.50
N HIS A 165 -3.83 5.03 -10.35
CA HIS A 165 -5.18 5.57 -10.15
C HIS A 165 -5.25 6.68 -9.11
N TYR A 166 -4.27 6.75 -8.21
CA TYR A 166 -4.22 7.71 -7.10
C TYR A 166 -2.89 8.44 -7.07
N ASP A 167 -2.92 9.74 -6.78
CA ASP A 167 -1.69 10.50 -6.57
C ASP A 167 -1.11 10.24 -5.15
N ASP A 168 0.14 10.64 -4.94
CA ASP A 168 0.84 10.37 -3.68
C ASP A 168 0.16 11.06 -2.47
N VAL A 169 -0.55 12.18 -2.68
CA VAL A 169 -1.33 12.83 -1.61
C VAL A 169 -2.49 11.93 -1.18
N ASP A 170 -3.22 11.38 -2.15
CA ASP A 170 -4.35 10.48 -1.89
C ASP A 170 -3.85 9.19 -1.23
N VAL A 171 -2.77 8.60 -1.72
CA VAL A 171 -2.17 7.39 -1.14
C VAL A 171 -1.74 7.60 0.31
N VAL A 172 -1.06 8.72 0.63
CA VAL A 172 -0.67 9.00 2.03
C VAL A 172 -1.89 9.21 2.92
N LYS A 173 -2.94 9.90 2.45
CA LYS A 173 -4.17 10.05 3.24
C LYS A 173 -4.84 8.70 3.50
N MET A 174 -4.84 7.80 2.52
CA MET A 174 -5.33 6.43 2.71
C MET A 174 -4.49 5.65 3.72
N ILE A 175 -3.15 5.75 3.68
CA ILE A 175 -2.25 5.15 4.69
C ILE A 175 -2.60 5.67 6.09
N LEU A 176 -2.66 7.00 6.27
CA LEU A 176 -2.95 7.63 7.56
C LEU A 176 -4.34 7.26 8.10
N ALA A 177 -5.31 7.01 7.23
CA ALA A 177 -6.62 6.51 7.63
C ALA A 177 -6.55 5.03 8.05
N ALA A 178 -5.85 4.21 7.27
CA ALA A 178 -5.69 2.78 7.51
C ALA A 178 -4.86 2.47 8.78
N GLU A 179 -3.92 3.33 9.17
CA GLU A 179 -3.15 3.22 10.43
C GLU A 179 -4.03 3.34 11.68
N LYS A 180 -5.17 4.03 11.59
CA LYS A 180 -6.08 4.24 12.73
C LYS A 180 -6.92 3.01 13.08
N SER A 181 -6.95 1.99 12.22
CA SER A 181 -7.74 0.78 12.42
C SER A 181 -6.83 -0.46 12.55
N PRO A 182 -6.99 -1.26 13.63
CA PRO A 182 -6.25 -2.52 13.79
C PRO A 182 -6.41 -3.50 12.62
N SER A 183 -7.57 -3.48 11.94
CA SER A 183 -7.84 -4.39 10.81
C SER A 183 -7.07 -4.04 9.53
N SER A 184 -6.59 -2.80 9.40
CA SER A 184 -5.91 -2.28 8.20
C SER A 184 -4.47 -1.81 8.44
N VAL A 185 -3.96 -1.89 9.67
CA VAL A 185 -2.60 -1.43 10.00
C VAL A 185 -1.52 -2.12 9.16
N ASN A 186 -1.65 -3.43 8.90
CA ASN A 186 -0.69 -4.17 8.08
C ASN A 186 -0.72 -3.74 6.60
N ALA A 187 -1.90 -3.40 6.07
CA ALA A 187 -2.04 -2.86 4.74
C ALA A 187 -1.39 -1.46 4.64
N ALA A 188 -1.59 -0.63 5.66
CA ALA A 188 -0.96 0.68 5.77
C ALA A 188 0.58 0.57 5.78
N LEU A 189 1.14 -0.27 6.66
CA LEU A 189 2.59 -0.50 6.75
C LEU A 189 3.20 -1.00 5.44
N ARG A 190 2.52 -1.94 4.77
CA ARG A 190 2.99 -2.48 3.50
C ARG A 190 3.08 -1.40 2.43
N MET A 191 2.04 -0.59 2.30
CA MET A 191 2.00 0.46 1.29
C MET A 191 2.88 1.64 1.64
N GLU A 192 3.05 1.97 2.93
CA GLU A 192 4.07 2.91 3.38
C GLU A 192 5.45 2.42 2.94
N GLY A 193 5.77 1.13 3.13
CA GLY A 193 7.04 0.54 2.69
C GLY A 193 7.24 0.59 1.17
N ALA A 194 6.19 0.29 0.40
CA ALA A 194 6.23 0.39 -1.06
C ALA A 194 6.47 1.83 -1.54
N LEU A 195 5.71 2.78 -0.99
CA LEU A 195 5.83 4.20 -1.31
C LEU A 195 7.21 4.75 -0.93
N LEU A 196 7.70 4.41 0.27
CA LEU A 196 9.03 4.81 0.74
C LEU A 196 10.14 4.27 -0.17
N LYS A 197 10.04 3.02 -0.61
CA LYS A 197 11.02 2.41 -1.53
C LYS A 197 11.07 3.16 -2.86
N ASP A 198 9.92 3.48 -3.44
CA ASP A 198 9.84 4.23 -4.69
C ASP A 198 10.39 5.65 -4.53
N TRP A 199 10.02 6.32 -3.43
CA TRP A 199 10.52 7.65 -3.09
C TRP A 199 12.05 7.66 -2.91
N MET A 200 12.63 6.67 -2.25
CA MET A 200 14.09 6.57 -2.08
C MET A 200 14.83 6.35 -3.40
N ALA A 201 14.19 5.74 -4.39
CA ALA A 201 14.76 5.51 -5.72
C ALA A 201 14.68 6.75 -6.65
N ALA A 202 13.90 7.77 -6.28
CA ALA A 202 13.72 8.96 -7.10
C ALA A 202 14.99 9.84 -7.17
N SER A 203 15.22 10.45 -8.33
CA SER A 203 16.22 11.52 -8.45
C SER A 203 15.80 12.73 -7.60
N ARG A 204 16.76 13.35 -6.91
CA ARG A 204 16.52 14.45 -5.95
C ARG A 204 15.33 14.14 -5.02
N ALA A 205 15.34 12.93 -4.45
CA ALA A 205 14.21 12.37 -3.70
C ALA A 205 13.56 13.33 -2.68
N PRO A 206 14.29 14.08 -1.84
CA PRO A 206 13.69 15.09 -0.96
C PRO A 206 12.75 16.06 -1.65
N ASP A 207 13.13 16.58 -2.81
CA ASP A 207 12.33 17.52 -3.58
C ASP A 207 11.19 16.80 -4.32
N HIS A 208 11.49 15.67 -4.95
CA HIS A 208 10.46 14.86 -5.62
C HIS A 208 9.29 14.54 -4.67
N VAL A 209 9.58 14.08 -3.46
CA VAL A 209 8.55 13.76 -2.45
C VAL A 209 7.83 15.02 -1.98
N PHE A 210 8.55 16.13 -1.77
CA PHE A 210 7.94 17.39 -1.35
C PHE A 210 6.90 17.90 -2.37
N GLU A 211 7.21 17.77 -3.67
CA GLU A 211 6.31 18.13 -4.76
C GLU A 211 5.19 17.12 -4.98
N ALA A 212 5.48 15.82 -4.89
CA ALA A 212 4.48 14.75 -5.01
C ALA A 212 3.38 14.89 -3.95
N LEU A 213 3.76 15.33 -2.75
CA LEU A 213 2.84 15.66 -1.65
C LEU A 213 2.23 17.07 -1.74
N LYS A 214 2.50 17.81 -2.83
CA LYS A 214 2.00 19.16 -3.11
C LYS A 214 2.32 20.18 -2.01
N LEU A 215 3.38 19.94 -1.23
CA LEU A 215 3.78 20.78 -0.09
C LEU A 215 4.34 22.14 -0.55
N ASN A 216 4.84 22.22 -1.77
CA ASN A 216 5.28 23.46 -2.42
C ASN A 216 4.15 24.45 -2.73
N ARG A 217 2.88 24.05 -2.57
CA ARG A 217 1.70 24.88 -2.86
C ARG A 217 1.07 25.53 -1.62
N VAL A 218 1.61 25.28 -0.43
CA VAL A 218 1.07 25.78 0.83
C VAL A 218 2.07 26.69 1.55
N GLY A 219 1.58 27.77 2.16
CA GLY A 219 2.43 28.65 2.96
C GLY A 219 2.92 27.99 4.26
N LEU A 220 4.11 28.37 4.73
CA LEU A 220 4.80 27.77 5.88
C LEU A 220 3.92 27.56 7.12
N LYS A 221 3.05 28.54 7.47
CA LYS A 221 2.15 28.42 8.65
C LYS A 221 1.16 27.25 8.53
N LYS A 222 0.66 26.98 7.31
CA LYS A 222 -0.24 25.85 7.04
C LYS A 222 0.56 24.55 6.91
N LEU A 223 1.70 24.62 6.21
CA LEU A 223 2.62 23.50 6.01
C LEU A 223 2.98 22.79 7.32
N LEU A 224 3.36 23.54 8.36
CA LEU A 224 3.78 22.97 9.65
C LEU A 224 2.67 22.25 10.42
N LYS A 225 1.41 22.42 10.02
CA LYS A 225 0.24 21.73 10.60
C LYS A 225 -0.29 20.62 9.69
N ASP A 226 0.27 20.48 8.50
CA ASP A 226 -0.18 19.52 7.51
C ASP A 226 0.38 18.13 7.86
N PRO A 227 -0.47 17.09 8.03
CA PRO A 227 0.01 15.73 8.26
C PRO A 227 0.90 15.21 7.12
N LEU A 228 0.75 15.71 5.89
CA LEU A 228 1.62 15.36 4.77
C LEU A 228 3.04 15.90 4.96
N PHE A 229 3.21 17.06 5.61
CA PHE A 229 4.53 17.57 5.97
C PHE A 229 5.22 16.68 7.02
N LEU A 230 4.45 16.13 7.96
CA LEU A 230 4.99 15.16 8.93
C LEU A 230 5.45 13.86 8.23
N CYS A 231 4.71 13.42 7.21
CA CYS A 231 5.12 12.30 6.36
C CYS A 231 6.43 12.59 5.63
N TRP A 232 6.57 13.77 5.02
CA TRP A 232 7.82 14.20 4.39
C TRP A 232 8.99 14.27 5.39
N MET A 233 8.77 14.79 6.61
CA MET A 233 9.81 14.80 7.65
C MET A 233 10.22 13.39 8.10
N LYS A 234 9.28 12.44 8.20
CA LYS A 234 9.57 11.02 8.46
C LYS A 234 10.39 10.42 7.31
N PHE A 235 10.03 10.73 6.07
CA PHE A 235 10.81 10.37 4.89
C PHE A 235 12.24 10.93 4.96
N MET A 236 12.42 12.21 5.30
CA MET A 236 13.74 12.84 5.43
C MET A 236 14.61 12.18 6.50
N ASP A 237 14.02 11.78 7.64
CA ASP A 237 14.73 11.03 8.67
C ASP A 237 15.20 9.66 8.15
N ASN A 238 14.31 8.91 7.49
CA ASN A 238 14.65 7.62 6.86
C ASN A 238 15.70 7.76 5.76
N PHE A 239 15.60 8.78 4.92
CA PHE A 239 16.53 9.07 3.83
C PHE A 239 17.92 9.40 4.39
N ASN A 240 18.00 10.28 5.39
CA ASN A 240 19.26 10.64 6.04
C ASN A 240 19.92 9.44 6.74
N LYS A 241 19.13 8.53 7.32
CA LYS A 241 19.61 7.28 7.92
C LYS A 241 20.10 6.27 6.88
N ALA A 242 19.41 6.15 5.75
CA ALA A 242 19.79 5.24 4.68
C ALA A 242 21.02 5.71 3.90
N PHE A 243 21.25 7.02 3.84
CA PHE A 243 22.38 7.64 3.14
C PHE A 243 23.19 8.55 4.08
N PRO A 244 23.84 7.98 5.11
CA PRO A 244 24.61 8.76 6.07
C PRO A 244 25.75 9.50 5.36
N GLY A 245 25.93 10.79 5.67
CA GLY A 245 26.96 11.63 5.05
C GLY A 245 26.65 12.09 3.62
N LYS A 246 25.57 11.62 3.00
CA LYS A 246 25.14 12.15 1.69
C LYS A 246 24.73 13.61 1.85
N ILE A 247 25.40 14.47 1.09
CA ILE A 247 25.06 15.88 1.01
C ILE A 247 23.72 15.97 0.27
N VAL A 248 22.70 16.44 0.97
CA VAL A 248 21.40 16.74 0.37
C VAL A 248 21.48 18.14 -0.23
N GLU A 249 21.23 18.23 -1.54
CA GLU A 249 21.13 19.51 -2.24
C GLU A 249 20.08 20.43 -1.61
N ARG A 250 20.10 21.70 -2.02
CA ARG A 250 19.17 22.70 -1.52
C ARG A 250 17.72 22.27 -1.75
N THR A 251 16.99 21.99 -0.68
CA THR A 251 15.62 21.46 -0.76
C THR A 251 14.60 22.54 -1.13
N MET A 252 13.45 22.11 -1.65
CA MET A 252 12.30 22.99 -1.89
C MET A 252 11.83 23.70 -0.62
N LEU A 253 11.87 23.04 0.55
CA LEU A 253 11.57 23.70 1.83
C LEU A 253 12.49 24.90 2.07
N ALA A 254 13.79 24.76 1.80
CA ALA A 254 14.80 25.80 2.02
C ALA A 254 14.83 26.88 0.92
N THR A 255 14.39 26.57 -0.29
CA THR A 255 14.35 27.54 -1.40
C THR A 255 13.05 28.34 -1.46
N THR A 256 11.92 27.77 -1.03
CA THR A 256 10.59 28.40 -1.10
C THR A 256 10.24 29.27 0.12
N HIS A 257 11.05 29.21 1.18
CA HIS A 257 10.82 29.95 2.42
C HIS A 257 12.05 30.74 2.85
N LYS A 258 11.82 31.91 3.46
CA LYS A 258 12.91 32.73 4.01
C LYS A 258 13.53 32.00 5.20
N ASP A 259 14.85 32.02 5.30
CA ASP A 259 15.60 31.40 6.40
C ASP A 259 15.10 31.87 7.78
N GLN A 260 14.72 33.14 7.90
CA GLN A 260 14.20 33.71 9.15
C GLN A 260 12.85 33.13 9.55
N ASP A 261 11.99 32.84 8.57
CA ASP A 261 10.69 32.24 8.82
C ASP A 261 10.83 30.76 9.19
N LEU A 262 11.74 30.04 8.51
CA LEU A 262 12.10 28.67 8.87
C LEU A 262 12.69 28.58 10.28
N TRP A 263 13.60 29.49 10.64
CA TRP A 263 14.17 29.51 11.98
C TRP A 263 13.12 29.81 13.06
N ARG A 264 12.23 30.79 12.82
CA ARG A 264 11.11 31.08 13.73
C ARG A 264 10.18 29.88 13.88
N ALA A 265 9.92 29.13 12.80
CA ALA A 265 9.14 27.90 12.84
C ALA A 265 9.79 26.83 13.72
N VAL A 266 11.10 26.61 13.58
CA VAL A 266 11.90 25.72 14.45
C VAL A 266 11.74 26.11 15.92
N GLN A 267 11.95 27.39 16.24
CA GLN A 267 11.83 27.87 17.61
C GLN A 267 10.42 27.68 18.17
N ALA A 268 9.38 27.98 17.39
CA ALA A 268 8.00 27.79 17.80
C ALA A 268 7.67 26.31 18.07
N ALA A 269 8.10 25.41 17.19
CA ALA A 269 7.90 23.97 17.35
C ALA A 269 8.63 23.42 18.59
N LYS A 270 9.85 23.88 18.87
CA LYS A 270 10.64 23.43 20.03
C LYS A 270 10.10 23.93 21.39
N LYS A 271 9.37 25.05 21.41
CA LYS A 271 8.78 25.61 22.63
C LYS A 271 7.63 24.76 23.21
N SER A 272 6.88 24.07 22.36
CA SER A 272 5.76 23.23 22.80
C SER A 272 6.23 21.80 23.08
N PRO A 273 5.95 21.23 24.27
CA PRO A 273 6.29 19.83 24.57
C PRO A 273 5.75 18.84 23.54
N LYS A 274 4.55 19.08 22.99
CA LYS A 274 3.89 18.21 22.01
C LYS A 274 4.59 18.18 20.64
N THR A 275 5.30 19.25 20.26
CA THR A 275 5.96 19.37 18.95
C THR A 275 7.47 19.46 19.07
N ARG A 276 8.03 19.22 20.27
CA ARG A 276 9.44 19.42 20.56
C ARG A 276 10.34 18.50 19.73
N GLU A 277 9.98 17.23 19.62
CA GLU A 277 10.72 16.26 18.80
C GLU A 277 10.72 16.65 17.33
N PHE A 278 9.55 17.02 16.80
CA PHE A 278 9.41 17.55 15.45
C PHE A 278 10.27 18.80 15.24
N GLY A 279 10.26 19.74 16.20
CA GLY A 279 11.09 20.95 16.15
C GLY A 279 12.58 20.66 16.13
N THR A 280 13.05 19.63 16.85
CA THR A 280 14.45 19.18 16.80
C THR A 280 14.81 18.59 15.43
N LYS A 281 13.94 17.75 14.85
CA LYS A 281 14.18 17.19 13.50
C LYS A 281 14.20 18.30 12.43
N LEU A 282 13.28 19.26 12.53
CA LEU A 282 13.24 20.42 11.64
C LEU A 282 14.46 21.32 11.80
N GLU A 283 14.95 21.52 13.03
CA GLU A 283 16.20 22.24 13.30
C GLU A 283 17.38 21.59 12.58
N THR A 284 17.53 20.27 12.71
CA THR A 284 18.59 19.53 12.03
C THR A 284 18.52 19.70 10.51
N GLU A 285 17.33 19.60 9.92
CA GLU A 285 17.17 19.79 8.47
C GLU A 285 17.52 21.22 8.04
N VAL A 286 16.99 22.24 8.73
CA VAL A 286 17.29 23.66 8.41
C VAL A 286 18.79 23.96 8.53
N LEU A 287 19.46 23.44 9.56
CA LEU A 287 20.90 23.61 9.74
C LEU A 287 21.72 22.95 8.62
N LYS A 288 21.36 21.72 8.21
CA LYS A 288 22.00 21.05 7.06
C LYS A 288 21.88 21.88 5.79
N GLN A 289 20.71 22.49 5.56
CA GLN A 289 20.47 23.35 4.40
C GLN A 289 21.26 24.67 4.46
N PHE A 290 21.52 25.21 5.67
CA PHE A 290 22.39 26.37 5.83
C PHE A 290 23.86 26.03 5.54
N ILE A 291 24.32 24.86 5.99
CA ILE A 291 25.68 24.35 5.70
C ILE A 291 25.84 24.12 4.19
N PHE A 292 24.87 23.45 3.54
CA PHE A 292 24.89 23.24 2.09
C PHE A 292 24.97 24.56 1.31
N ALA A 293 24.22 25.58 1.75
CA ALA A 293 24.23 26.89 1.13
C ALA A 293 25.46 27.75 1.53
N GLU A 294 26.46 27.15 2.16
CA GLU A 294 27.72 27.79 2.61
C GLU A 294 27.49 29.09 3.38
N LYS A 295 26.41 29.13 4.18
CA LYS A 295 26.06 30.34 4.92
C LYS A 295 27.13 30.61 5.97
N GLN A 296 27.69 31.82 5.90
CA GLN A 296 28.69 32.27 6.87
C GLN A 296 28.17 32.13 8.31
N PRO A 297 28.95 31.55 9.24
CA PRO A 297 28.53 31.35 10.64
C PRO A 297 28.01 32.61 11.33
N MET A 298 28.55 33.78 10.98
CA MET A 298 28.08 35.07 11.48
C MET A 298 26.66 35.44 11.02
N HIS A 299 26.30 35.14 9.76
CA HIS A 299 24.96 35.36 9.26
C HIS A 299 23.95 34.42 9.95
N VAL A 300 24.34 33.16 10.15
CA VAL A 300 23.54 32.18 10.87
C VAL A 300 23.36 32.59 12.34
N ALA A 301 24.41 33.04 13.02
CA ALA A 301 24.34 33.53 14.40
C ALA A 301 23.39 34.74 14.54
N LYS A 302 23.48 35.70 13.61
CA LYS A 302 22.58 36.86 13.55
C LYS A 302 21.13 36.43 13.33
N LEU A 303 20.88 35.49 12.41
CA LEU A 303 19.56 34.92 12.15
C LEU A 303 18.96 34.27 13.40
N MET A 304 19.80 33.56 14.16
CA MET A 304 19.42 32.85 15.38
C MET A 304 19.36 33.74 16.63
N ASN A 305 19.67 35.03 16.47
CA ASN A 305 19.76 36.03 17.54
C ASN A 305 20.69 35.57 18.68
N VAL A 306 21.85 35.01 18.32
CA VAL A 306 22.92 34.68 19.29
C VAL A 306 23.72 35.95 19.56
N LYS A 307 23.63 36.45 20.78
CA LYS A 307 24.31 37.67 21.25
C LYS A 307 25.44 37.36 22.23
N GLU A 308 25.31 36.28 23.02
CA GLU A 308 26.25 35.93 24.08
C GLU A 308 26.36 34.41 24.32
N LYS A 309 27.37 34.00 25.09
CA LYS A 309 27.69 32.57 25.34
C LYS A 309 26.61 31.81 26.12
N THR A 310 25.76 32.54 26.82
CA THR A 310 24.65 32.08 27.65
C THR A 310 23.39 31.79 26.83
N ASP A 311 23.33 32.21 25.56
CA ASP A 311 22.17 31.98 24.71
C ASP A 311 21.97 30.48 24.42
N ALA A 312 20.71 30.02 24.45
CA ALA A 312 20.36 28.62 24.21
C ALA A 312 20.84 28.08 22.85
N ASN A 313 21.06 28.97 21.88
CA ASN A 313 21.55 28.67 20.54
C ASN A 313 23.09 28.70 20.41
N TRP A 314 23.82 29.19 21.42
CA TRP A 314 25.29 29.27 21.41
C TRP A 314 25.96 27.91 21.18
N LYS A 315 25.35 26.83 21.69
CA LYS A 315 25.84 25.46 21.50
C LYS A 315 25.91 25.01 20.04
N LEU A 316 25.12 25.59 19.15
CA LEU A 316 25.14 25.29 17.71
C LEU A 316 26.35 25.93 17.00
N TRP A 317 27.10 26.78 17.70
CA TRP A 317 28.30 27.47 17.20
C TRP A 317 29.61 26.73 17.52
N LYS A 318 29.54 25.60 18.25
CA LYS A 318 30.69 24.79 18.68
C LYS A 318 30.90 23.49 17.88
N LEU A 319 30.05 23.22 16.90
CA LEU A 319 30.14 22.05 16.01
C LEU A 319 30.95 22.38 14.77
#